data_AF-A0A094L0L6-F1
#
_entry.id   AF-A0A094L0L6-F1
#
_cell.length_a   1.000
_cell.length_b   1.000
_cell.length_c   1.000
_cell.angle_alpha   90.00
_cell.angle_beta   90.00
_cell.angle_gamma   90.00
#
_symmetry.space_group_name_H-M   'P 1'
#
loop_
_entity.id
_entity.type
_entity.pdbx_description
1 polymer ?
#
loop_
_entity_poly.entity_id
_entity_poly.type
_entity_poly.pdbx_seq_one_letter_code
_entity_poly.pdbx_strand_id
1 'polypeptide(L)'
;QDSAEYPLSLSTQPWRRFRAGFCELVAAVVRQCQYTVVYDEFLMDALISLLTGLSDSQVRAFRHTSTLAAMKLMTALVNVALGVSLHQENNQRQYEAERSKGPGRRATDKLEALLEKRR
;
A
#
# COMPACT_ATOMS: atom_id res chain seq x y z
N GLN A 1 7.40 22.87 30.11
CA GLN A 1 6.27 22.49 29.23
C GLN A 1 6.47 21.00 29.00
N ASP A 2 6.05 20.21 29.98
CA ASP A 2 6.50 18.81 30.15
C ASP A 2 5.30 17.90 30.34
N SER A 3 4.24 18.10 29.55
CA SER A 3 3.30 17.00 29.39
C SER A 3 3.89 16.06 28.35
N ALA A 4 4.44 14.95 28.82
CA ALA A 4 4.91 13.83 27.99
C ALA A 4 3.75 13.10 27.28
N GLU A 5 2.54 13.65 27.34
CA GLU A 5 1.34 13.12 26.72
C GLU A 5 1.20 13.61 25.28
N TYR A 6 0.94 12.66 24.39
CA TYR A 6 0.62 12.89 22.99
C TYR A 6 -0.53 11.95 22.60
N PRO A 7 -1.26 12.20 21.49
CA PRO A 7 -2.49 11.49 21.15
C PRO A 7 -2.44 9.95 21.22
N LEU A 8 -1.28 9.35 20.95
CA LEU A 8 -1.09 7.89 20.98
C LEU A 8 -0.66 7.33 22.35
N SER A 9 -0.23 8.17 23.30
CA SER A 9 0.09 7.76 24.67
C SER A 9 -1.15 7.72 25.58
N LEU A 10 -2.22 8.39 25.18
CA LEU A 10 -3.45 8.49 25.94
C LEU A 10 -4.33 7.25 25.72
N SER A 11 -4.78 6.64 26.81
CA SER A 11 -5.52 5.36 26.78
C SER A 11 -7.04 5.51 26.89
N THR A 12 -7.57 6.73 27.00
CA THR A 12 -9.02 6.96 27.13
C THR A 12 -9.76 6.61 25.83
N GLN A 13 -11.08 6.37 25.93
CA GLN A 13 -11.89 5.86 24.80
C GLN A 13 -11.79 6.71 23.52
N PRO A 14 -11.83 8.06 23.55
CA PRO A 14 -11.64 8.89 22.36
C PRO A 14 -10.27 8.66 21.69
N TRP A 15 -9.20 8.55 22.47
CA TRP A 15 -7.84 8.37 21.95
C TRP A 15 -7.59 6.97 21.39
N ARG A 16 -8.26 5.93 21.93
CA ARG A 16 -8.27 4.61 21.29
C ARG A 16 -8.92 4.63 19.91
N ARG A 17 -10.05 5.36 19.76
CA ARG A 17 -10.71 5.55 18.45
C ARG A 17 -9.81 6.35 17.50
N PHE A 18 -9.17 7.40 17.99
CA PHE A 18 -8.19 8.17 17.21
C PHE A 18 -7.07 7.27 16.69
N ARG A 19 -6.46 6.45 17.55
CA ARG A 19 -5.40 5.51 17.13
C ARG A 19 -5.87 4.55 16.04
N ALA A 20 -7.09 4.01 16.16
CA ALA A 20 -7.67 3.15 15.14
C ALA A 20 -7.88 3.90 13.81
N GLY A 21 -8.50 5.08 13.87
CA GLY A 21 -8.74 5.93 12.69
C GLY A 21 -7.45 6.40 12.02
N PHE A 22 -6.40 6.70 12.80
CA PHE A 22 -5.08 7.02 12.27
C PHE A 22 -4.48 5.84 11.48
N CYS A 23 -4.54 4.63 12.05
CA CYS A 23 -4.07 3.43 11.36
C CYS A 23 -4.88 3.15 10.08
N GLU A 24 -6.20 3.36 10.13
CA GLU A 24 -7.08 3.19 8.99
C GLU A 24 -6.80 4.22 7.89
N LEU A 25 -6.59 5.48 8.26
CA LEU A 25 -6.25 6.56 7.32
C LEU A 25 -4.97 6.22 6.54
N VAL A 26 -3.91 5.80 7.23
CA VAL A 26 -2.65 5.41 6.57
C VAL A 26 -2.90 4.30 5.57
N ALA A 27 -3.66 3.26 5.95
CA ALA A 27 -4.00 2.18 5.04
C ALA A 27 -4.92 2.62 3.89
N ALA A 28 -5.86 3.55 4.13
CA ALA A 28 -6.79 4.06 3.13
C ALA A 28 -6.07 4.88 2.05
N VAL A 29 -5.09 5.72 2.42
CA VAL A 29 -4.27 6.48 1.47
C VAL A 29 -3.59 5.52 0.49
N VAL A 30 -2.91 4.48 0.98
CA VAL A 30 -2.25 3.49 0.12
C VAL A 30 -3.25 2.77 -0.78
N ARG A 31 -4.38 2.32 -0.23
CA ARG A 31 -5.43 1.64 -1.00
C ARG A 31 -6.04 2.52 -2.10
N GLN A 32 -6.24 3.80 -1.84
CA GLN A 32 -6.82 4.71 -2.84
C GLN A 32 -5.80 5.04 -3.94
N CYS A 33 -4.52 5.09 -3.60
CA CYS A 33 -3.42 5.40 -4.51
C CYS A 33 -2.89 4.18 -5.30
N GLN A 34 -3.31 2.95 -4.95
CA GLN A 34 -2.64 1.70 -5.35
C GLN A 34 -2.52 1.44 -6.86
N TYR A 35 -3.34 2.08 -7.69
CA TYR A 35 -3.37 1.82 -9.14
C TYR A 35 -2.54 2.80 -9.97
N THR A 36 -2.15 3.94 -9.41
CA THR A 36 -1.49 5.01 -10.16
C THR A 36 -0.44 5.73 -9.32
N VAL A 37 -0.88 6.40 -8.25
CA VAL A 37 -0.06 7.32 -7.46
C VAL A 37 1.00 6.59 -6.64
N VAL A 38 0.81 5.32 -6.28
CA VAL A 38 1.88 4.54 -5.60
C VAL A 38 3.12 4.35 -6.49
N TYR A 39 2.98 4.47 -7.81
CA TYR A 39 4.04 4.27 -8.78
C TYR A 39 4.61 5.59 -9.34
N ASP A 40 4.27 6.74 -8.73
CA ASP A 40 4.68 8.07 -9.22
C ASP A 40 6.11 8.48 -8.84
N GLU A 41 6.86 7.58 -8.16
CA GLU A 41 8.21 7.80 -7.63
C GLU A 41 8.34 8.99 -6.67
N PHE A 42 7.23 9.58 -6.21
CA PHE A 42 7.25 10.79 -5.40
C PHE A 42 6.52 10.60 -4.06
N LEU A 43 5.24 10.22 -4.08
CA LEU A 43 4.43 10.20 -2.86
C LEU A 43 4.99 9.22 -1.82
N MET A 44 5.32 8.00 -2.26
CA MET A 44 5.82 6.97 -1.36
C MET A 44 7.23 7.26 -0.87
N ASP A 45 8.10 7.79 -1.72
CA ASP A 45 9.48 8.14 -1.34
C ASP A 45 9.50 9.30 -0.32
N ALA A 46 8.68 10.32 -0.56
CA ALA A 46 8.50 11.44 0.37
C ALA A 46 7.92 10.98 1.72
N LEU A 47 6.90 10.12 1.71
CA LEU A 47 6.29 9.58 2.93
C LEU A 47 7.27 8.70 3.72
N ILE A 48 7.99 7.81 3.04
CA ILE A 48 8.98 6.94 3.69
C ILE A 48 10.13 7.76 4.27
N SER A 49 10.64 8.73 3.52
CA SER A 49 11.73 9.62 3.97
C SER A 49 11.30 10.44 5.19
N LEU A 50 10.11 11.04 5.16
CA LEU A 50 9.56 11.78 6.29
C LEU A 50 9.39 10.89 7.53
N LEU A 51 8.75 9.72 7.37
CA LEU A 51 8.50 8.80 8.48
C LEU A 51 9.79 8.23 9.06
N THR A 52 10.80 7.99 8.23
CA THR A 52 12.12 7.53 8.67
C THR A 52 12.80 8.62 9.49
N GLY A 53 12.84 9.86 8.99
CA GLY A 53 13.42 10.99 9.73
C GLY A 53 12.73 11.26 11.07
N LEU A 54 11.40 11.18 11.12
CA LEU A 54 10.65 11.33 12.37
C LEU A 54 10.89 10.17 13.35
N SER A 55 11.15 8.96 12.84
CA SER A 55 11.41 7.77 13.66
C SER A 55 12.75 7.81 14.37
N ASP A 56 13.72 8.58 13.87
CA ASP A 56 15.02 8.80 14.49
C ASP A 56 15.08 10.06 15.38
N SER A 57 13.98 10.81 15.48
CA SER A 57 13.92 12.04 16.28
C SER A 57 14.19 11.78 17.77
N GLN A 58 14.82 12.70 18.49
CA GLN A 58 14.93 12.62 19.95
C GLN A 58 13.58 12.82 20.69
N VAL A 59 12.56 13.34 20.00
CA VAL A 59 11.22 13.56 20.56
C VAL A 59 10.40 12.26 20.52
N ARG A 60 10.05 11.73 21.70
CA ARG A 60 9.27 10.47 21.83
C ARG A 60 7.96 10.48 21.04
N ALA A 61 7.23 11.61 21.05
CA ALA A 61 5.96 11.75 20.34
C ALA A 61 6.12 11.54 18.84
N PHE A 62 7.21 12.06 18.24
CA PHE A 62 7.51 11.85 16.83
C PHE A 62 7.84 10.39 16.56
N ARG A 63 8.82 9.82 17.27
CA ARG A 63 9.23 8.42 17.07
C ARG A 63 8.06 7.45 17.15
N HIS A 64 7.29 7.51 18.23
CA HIS A 64 6.20 6.57 18.45
C HIS A 64 5.10 6.69 17.37
N THR A 65 4.80 7.92 16.95
CA THR A 65 3.77 8.16 15.93
C THR A 65 4.25 7.74 14.54
N SER A 66 5.48 8.10 14.16
CA SER A 66 6.03 7.78 12.85
C SER A 66 6.30 6.29 12.69
N THR A 67 6.83 5.61 13.71
CA THR A 67 7.01 4.16 13.64
C THR A 67 5.68 3.42 13.50
N LEU A 68 4.63 3.84 14.23
CA LEU A 68 3.30 3.26 14.06
C LEU A 68 2.77 3.47 12.63
N ALA A 69 2.91 4.68 12.09
CA ALA A 69 2.49 5.01 10.73
C ALA A 69 3.26 4.18 9.69
N ALA A 70 4.59 4.08 9.84
CA ALA A 70 5.45 3.32 8.95
C ALA A 70 5.08 1.83 8.93
N MET A 71 4.80 1.23 10.09
CA MET A 71 4.36 -0.17 10.17
C MET A 71 3.02 -0.39 9.47
N LYS A 72 2.08 0.55 9.59
CA LYS A 72 0.78 0.49 8.89
C LYS A 72 0.92 0.74 7.38
N LEU A 73 1.79 1.66 6.99
CA LEU A 73 2.16 1.92 5.59
C LEU A 73 2.72 0.66 4.93
N MET A 74 3.70 0.01 5.58
CA MET A 74 4.30 -1.25 5.11
C MET A 74 3.26 -2.37 4.98
N THR A 75 2.38 -2.52 5.96
CA THR A 75 1.29 -3.53 5.87
C THR A 75 0.38 -3.27 4.67
N ALA A 76 0.02 -2.01 4.42
CA ALA A 76 -0.83 -1.66 3.29
C ALA A 76 -0.12 -1.88 1.94
N LEU A 77 1.17 -1.55 1.84
CA LEU A 77 1.99 -1.82 0.67
C LEU A 77 2.09 -3.32 0.37
N VAL A 78 2.26 -4.16 1.38
CA VAL A 78 2.27 -5.62 1.23
C VAL A 78 0.94 -6.13 0.68
N ASN A 79 -0.20 -5.57 1.11
CA ASN A 79 -1.50 -5.94 0.55
C ASN A 79 -1.65 -5.52 -0.92
N VAL A 80 -1.12 -4.36 -1.31
CA VAL A 80 -1.08 -3.94 -2.72
C VAL A 80 -0.21 -4.89 -3.53
N ALA A 81 0.98 -5.23 -3.05
CA ALA A 81 1.86 -6.19 -3.70
C ALA A 81 1.19 -7.55 -3.90
N LEU A 82 0.51 -8.07 -2.87
CA LEU A 82 -0.28 -9.30 -2.97
C LEU A 82 -1.39 -9.18 -4.03
N GLY A 83 -2.10 -8.06 -4.07
CA GLY A 83 -3.13 -7.80 -5.08
C GLY A 83 -2.57 -7.80 -6.51
N VAL A 84 -1.39 -7.20 -6.70
CA VAL A 84 -0.67 -7.21 -7.98
C VAL A 84 -0.25 -8.62 -8.35
N SER A 85 0.32 -9.39 -7.43
CA SER A 85 0.71 -10.79 -7.68
C SER A 85 -0.48 -11.66 -8.09
N LEU A 86 -1.63 -11.52 -7.41
CA LEU A 86 -2.86 -12.22 -7.78
C LEU A 86 -3.38 -11.79 -9.15
N HIS A 87 -3.27 -10.50 -9.49
CA HIS A 87 -3.65 -10.01 -10.81
C HIS A 87 -2.75 -10.58 -11.92
N GLN A 88 -1.44 -10.64 -11.67
CA GLN A 88 -0.47 -11.25 -12.59
C GLN A 88 -0.75 -12.74 -12.80
N GLU A 89 -1.03 -13.49 -11.73
CA GLU A 89 -1.39 -14.91 -11.82
C GLU A 89 -2.68 -15.12 -12.62
N ASN A 90 -3.71 -14.31 -12.38
CA ASN A 90 -4.95 -14.36 -13.13
C ASN A 90 -4.75 -14.02 -14.61
N ASN A 91 -3.95 -12.99 -14.91
CA ASN A 91 -3.59 -12.63 -16.29
C ASN A 91 -2.83 -13.77 -16.97
N GLN A 92 -1.92 -14.44 -16.25
CA GLN A 92 -1.18 -15.60 -16.73
C GLN A 92 -2.10 -16.78 -17.10
N ARG A 93 -3.03 -17.14 -16.21
CA ARG A 93 -4.01 -18.21 -16.46
C ARG A 93 -4.92 -17.87 -17.63
N GLN A 94 -5.35 -16.61 -17.76
CA GLN A 94 -6.15 -16.14 -18.89
C GLN A 94 -5.38 -16.25 -20.21
N TYR A 95 -4.10 -15.89 -20.21
CA TYR A 95 -3.22 -16.00 -21.36
C TYR A 95 -3.05 -17.47 -21.81
N GLU A 96 -2.78 -18.38 -20.88
CA GLU A 96 -2.63 -19.81 -21.18
C GLU A 96 -3.94 -20.44 -21.70
N ALA A 97 -5.07 -20.08 -21.09
CA ALA A 97 -6.40 -20.51 -21.54
C ALA A 97 -6.72 -20.00 -22.96
N GLU A 98 -6.36 -18.76 -23.29
CA GLU A 98 -6.57 -18.21 -24.63
C GLU A 98 -5.59 -18.83 -25.66
N ARG A 99 -4.35 -19.07 -25.26
CA ARG A 99 -3.32 -19.70 -26.10
C ARG A 99 -3.62 -21.16 -26.42
N SER A 100 -4.17 -21.91 -25.47
CA SER A 100 -4.53 -23.32 -25.65
C SER A 100 -5.74 -23.55 -26.56
N LYS A 101 -6.48 -22.49 -26.94
CA LYS A 101 -7.55 -22.61 -27.94
C LYS A 101 -7.01 -22.97 -29.32
N GLY A 102 -7.79 -23.76 -30.04
CA GLY A 102 -7.50 -24.15 -31.43
C GLY A 102 -7.47 -22.95 -32.39
N PRO A 103 -6.82 -23.07 -33.56
CA PRO A 103 -6.53 -21.95 -34.47
C PRO A 103 -7.74 -21.13 -34.91
N GLY A 104 -8.94 -21.73 -35.00
CA GLY A 104 -10.18 -21.03 -35.38
C GLY A 104 -10.95 -20.36 -34.23
N ARG A 105 -10.53 -20.54 -32.97
CA ARG A 105 -11.16 -19.95 -31.77
C ARG A 105 -10.23 -19.04 -30.97
N ARG A 106 -8.97 -18.93 -31.39
CA ARG A 106 -7.95 -18.11 -30.75
C ARG A 106 -8.09 -16.67 -31.25
N ALA A 107 -8.35 -15.73 -30.36
CA ALA A 107 -8.32 -14.31 -30.68
C ALA A 107 -6.89 -13.77 -30.50
N THR A 108 -6.20 -13.47 -31.59
CA THR A 108 -4.84 -12.91 -31.60
C THR A 108 -4.77 -11.59 -30.84
N ASP A 109 -5.75 -10.71 -31.07
CA ASP A 109 -5.82 -9.37 -30.46
C ASP A 109 -5.99 -9.46 -28.94
N LYS A 110 -6.72 -10.48 -28.47
CA LYS A 110 -6.89 -10.75 -27.04
C LYS A 110 -5.61 -11.31 -26.42
N LEU A 111 -4.84 -12.09 -27.17
CA LEU A 111 -3.55 -12.62 -26.74
C LEU A 111 -2.52 -11.49 -26.59
N GLU A 112 -2.52 -10.56 -27.54
CA GLU A 112 -1.66 -9.38 -27.56
C GLU A 112 -1.98 -8.41 -26.41
N ALA A 113 -3.26 -8.13 -26.16
CA ALA A 113 -3.68 -7.32 -25.02
C ALA A 113 -3.32 -7.94 -23.65
N LEU A 114 -3.36 -9.27 -23.52
CA LEU A 114 -2.94 -9.97 -22.29
C LEU A 114 -1.40 -9.94 -22.12
N LEU A 115 -0.65 -9.97 -23.23
CA LEU A 115 0.80 -9.80 -23.24
C LEU A 115 1.21 -8.37 -22.87
N GLU A 116 0.50 -7.36 -23.36
CA GLU A 116 0.75 -5.96 -22.98
C GLU A 116 0.50 -5.74 -21.47
N LYS A 117 -0.56 -6.31 -20.91
CA LYS A 117 -0.86 -6.27 -19.46
C LYS A 117 0.15 -7.00 -18.57
N ARG A 118 1.14 -7.69 -19.15
CA ARG A 118 2.24 -8.34 -18.42
C ARG A 118 3.44 -7.42 -18.24
N ARG A 119 3.60 -6.40 -19.10
CA ARG A 119 4.65 -5.37 -18.94
C ARG A 119 4.27 -4.42 -17.82
#